data_AF-A0A968MG12-F1
#
_entry.id   AF-A0A968MG12-F1
#
_cell.length_a   1.000
_cell.length_b   1.000
_cell.length_c   1.000
_cell.angle_alpha   90.00
_cell.angle_beta   90.00
_cell.angle_gamma   90.00
#
_symmetry.space_group_name_H-M   'P 1'
#
loop_
_entity.id
_entity.type
_entity.pdbx_description
1 polymer ?
#
loop_
_entity_poly.entity_id
_entity_poly.type
_entity_poly.pdbx_seq_one_letter_code
_entity_poly.pdbx_strand_id
1 'polypeptide(L)'
;MVKKIALMFFTGLMVCSVYSQESTKWRGPNANGIYPETGLMKQWPAEGPKMLWNTSGLGQGYSSPVFADGKIFVSGALENTGYIFVMDEAGKIIAKYSYGEEFVESYPGSRSSPTIAGNLLYMLSGIGKLVCMDIANGQIKWEKDVFKEFDGANIRWGITETLLVEGDKIFCAPGGTKNNVIALNRFTGELIWSCAGKGEVSAYCSPILVKLPKRDLLVTMMANHILGIDAKTGTLLWSYPQTNRWSVHANTPIFSDGSLYCFSGYGQGGVKLKLNEDGTHGVKEWFNSSLDSRMGGAVLMDGYIYGSGDNNRQWFCIDWKTGENKYASSDFGKGVVVAADGMLFCYSENGEIALVEANSAAFKILGRMKITLGSDQHWAHPVIKNGILYVRHGDTLMAYKIK
;
A
#
# COMPACT_ATOMS: atom_id res chain seq x y z
N MET A 1 63.84 24.28 -37.90
CA MET A 1 62.55 24.55 -37.23
C MET A 1 61.68 23.30 -37.35
N VAL A 2 61.62 22.47 -36.31
CA VAL A 2 60.79 21.26 -36.28
C VAL A 2 59.54 21.56 -35.46
N LYS A 3 58.36 21.59 -36.10
CA LYS A 3 57.07 21.78 -35.41
C LYS A 3 56.62 20.44 -34.82
N LYS A 4 56.55 20.37 -33.49
CA LYS A 4 55.89 19.27 -32.76
C LYS A 4 54.38 19.45 -32.86
N ILE A 5 53.68 18.44 -33.39
CA ILE A 5 52.22 18.34 -33.37
C ILE A 5 51.85 17.61 -32.08
N ALA A 6 51.13 18.29 -31.19
CA ALA A 6 50.58 17.70 -29.98
C ALA A 6 49.21 17.08 -30.31
N LEU A 7 49.09 15.77 -30.13
CA LEU A 7 47.86 15.01 -30.31
C LEU A 7 47.09 15.03 -28.98
N MET A 8 45.99 15.79 -28.91
CA MET A 8 45.07 15.79 -27.76
C MET A 8 44.14 14.58 -27.86
N PHE A 9 44.27 13.65 -26.91
CA PHE A 9 43.31 12.59 -26.68
C PHE A 9 42.10 13.15 -25.92
N PHE A 10 40.92 13.13 -26.54
CA PHE A 10 39.64 13.44 -25.89
C PHE A 10 39.11 12.14 -25.27
N THR A 11 39.26 11.98 -23.95
CA THR A 11 38.60 10.92 -23.18
C THR A 11 37.13 11.30 -22.99
N GLY A 12 36.23 10.66 -23.72
CA GLY A 12 34.79 10.79 -23.51
C GLY A 12 34.38 10.15 -22.19
N LEU A 13 33.99 10.97 -21.20
CA LEU A 13 33.31 10.50 -19.99
C LEU A 13 31.91 10.03 -20.38
N MET A 14 31.72 8.72 -20.43
CA MET A 14 30.41 8.10 -20.55
C MET A 14 29.68 8.26 -19.21
N VAL A 15 28.79 9.26 -19.13
CA VAL A 15 27.91 9.43 -17.97
C VAL A 15 26.83 8.36 -18.06
N CYS A 16 27.05 7.21 -17.43
CA CYS A 16 25.98 6.27 -17.15
C CYS A 16 25.04 6.91 -16.14
N SER A 17 23.92 7.45 -16.60
CA SER A 17 22.78 7.76 -15.74
C SER A 17 22.28 6.45 -15.16
N VAL A 18 22.72 6.12 -13.95
CA VAL A 18 22.11 5.07 -13.15
C VAL A 18 20.73 5.59 -12.76
N TYR A 19 19.72 5.24 -13.55
CA TYR A 19 18.34 5.37 -13.11
C TYR A 19 18.19 4.42 -11.93
N SER A 20 18.34 4.94 -10.72
CA SER A 20 17.87 4.24 -9.52
C SER A 20 16.37 4.05 -9.70
N GLN A 21 15.94 2.81 -9.92
CA GLN A 21 14.53 2.47 -9.94
C GLN A 21 13.92 2.96 -8.61
N GLU A 22 12.93 3.85 -8.69
CA GLU A 22 12.17 4.24 -7.50
C GLU A 22 11.52 3.00 -6.88
N SER A 23 11.48 2.94 -5.56
CA SER A 23 10.85 1.85 -4.85
C SER A 23 9.37 1.76 -5.22
N THR A 24 8.88 0.54 -5.43
CA THR A 24 7.45 0.32 -5.60
C THR A 24 6.74 0.64 -4.30
N LYS A 25 5.54 1.21 -4.37
CA LYS A 25 4.77 1.57 -3.18
C LYS A 25 3.40 0.89 -3.20
N TRP A 26 2.94 0.52 -2.01
CA TRP A 26 1.57 0.10 -1.75
C TRP A 26 0.59 1.09 -2.37
N ARG A 27 -0.51 0.64 -3.00
CA ARG A 27 -1.52 1.54 -3.60
C ARG A 27 -0.97 2.55 -4.62
N GLY A 28 -0.02 2.13 -5.44
CA GLY A 28 0.47 2.90 -6.59
C GLY A 28 1.64 3.85 -6.26
N PRO A 29 2.16 4.59 -7.26
CA PRO A 29 3.45 5.30 -7.16
C PRO A 29 3.56 6.34 -6.01
N ASN A 30 2.42 6.85 -5.55
CA ASN A 30 2.33 7.88 -4.51
C ASN A 30 1.69 7.38 -3.20
N ALA A 31 1.49 6.07 -3.05
CA ALA A 31 0.87 5.45 -1.88
C ALA A 31 -0.56 5.92 -1.52
N ASN A 32 -1.29 6.47 -2.49
CA ASN A 32 -2.58 7.11 -2.26
C ASN A 32 -3.76 6.42 -2.99
N GLY A 33 -3.50 5.33 -3.73
CA GLY A 33 -4.51 4.61 -4.50
C GLY A 33 -4.89 5.29 -5.82
N ILE A 34 -4.11 6.28 -6.27
CA ILE A 34 -4.35 7.01 -7.52
C ILE A 34 -3.23 6.66 -8.51
N TYR A 35 -3.62 6.06 -9.63
CA TYR A 35 -2.70 5.63 -10.69
C TYR A 35 -2.65 6.67 -11.81
N PRO A 36 -1.44 7.04 -12.31
CA PRO A 36 -1.25 8.11 -13.29
C PRO A 36 -1.52 7.64 -14.74
N GLU A 37 -2.55 6.81 -14.94
CA GLU A 37 -2.99 6.41 -16.27
C GLU A 37 -3.97 7.43 -16.86
N THR A 38 -3.98 7.53 -18.19
CA THR A 38 -4.88 8.42 -18.94
C THR A 38 -5.42 7.74 -20.20
N GLY A 39 -6.57 8.23 -20.68
CA GLY A 39 -7.25 7.66 -21.85
C GLY A 39 -7.89 6.30 -21.55
N LEU A 40 -8.30 6.09 -20.31
CA LEU A 40 -9.04 4.91 -19.87
C LEU A 40 -10.52 5.02 -20.27
N MET A 41 -11.18 3.87 -20.38
CA MET A 41 -12.62 3.79 -20.60
C MET A 41 -13.38 4.57 -19.52
N LYS A 42 -14.30 5.46 -19.95
CA LYS A 42 -15.20 6.19 -19.05
C LYS A 42 -16.54 5.48 -18.83
N GLN A 43 -16.83 4.49 -19.65
CA GLN A 43 -18.02 3.65 -19.59
C GLN A 43 -17.59 2.22 -19.93
N TRP A 44 -18.02 1.25 -19.16
CA TRP A 44 -17.76 -0.15 -19.49
C TRP A 44 -18.90 -0.75 -20.33
N PRO A 45 -18.60 -1.77 -21.16
CA PRO A 45 -19.61 -2.66 -21.72
C PRO A 45 -20.45 -3.32 -20.61
N ALA A 46 -21.63 -3.84 -20.97
CA ALA A 46 -22.52 -4.51 -20.01
C ALA A 46 -21.87 -5.69 -19.27
N GLU A 47 -21.02 -6.45 -19.97
CA GLU A 47 -20.26 -7.58 -19.40
C GLU A 47 -18.97 -7.14 -18.67
N GLY A 48 -18.69 -5.84 -18.65
CA GLY A 48 -17.43 -5.28 -18.18
C GLY A 48 -16.31 -5.28 -19.23
N PRO A 49 -15.10 -4.85 -18.83
CA PRO A 49 -13.92 -4.85 -19.69
C PRO A 49 -13.45 -6.27 -20.01
N LYS A 50 -12.86 -6.46 -21.19
CA LYS A 50 -12.37 -7.77 -21.63
C LYS A 50 -11.23 -8.26 -20.73
N MET A 51 -11.37 -9.46 -20.17
CA MET A 51 -10.24 -10.18 -19.54
C MET A 51 -9.20 -10.56 -20.60
N LEU A 52 -7.96 -10.18 -20.37
CA LEU A 52 -6.80 -10.51 -21.23
C LEU A 52 -6.23 -11.88 -20.88
N TRP A 53 -6.05 -12.13 -19.59
CA TRP A 53 -5.56 -13.38 -19.04
C TRP A 53 -5.93 -13.49 -17.55
N ASN A 54 -5.81 -14.71 -17.03
CA ASN A 54 -5.84 -15.00 -15.61
C ASN A 54 -4.78 -16.07 -15.28
N THR A 55 -4.31 -16.06 -14.05
CA THR A 55 -3.31 -16.98 -13.53
C THR A 55 -3.70 -17.42 -12.13
N SER A 56 -4.03 -18.70 -11.98
CA SER A 56 -4.35 -19.34 -10.70
C SER A 56 -3.15 -20.09 -10.11
N GLY A 57 -3.29 -20.61 -8.88
CA GLY A 57 -2.20 -21.30 -8.19
C GLY A 57 -1.17 -20.37 -7.55
N LEU A 58 -1.52 -19.09 -7.36
CA LEU A 58 -0.70 -18.11 -6.61
C LEU A 58 -0.80 -18.30 -5.08
N GLY A 59 -1.56 -19.30 -4.64
CA GLY A 59 -1.77 -19.58 -3.22
C GLY A 59 -2.62 -18.55 -2.50
N GLN A 60 -3.00 -18.87 -1.27
CA GLN A 60 -3.86 -18.02 -0.45
C GLN A 60 -3.20 -16.67 -0.19
N GLY A 61 -3.97 -15.58 -0.30
CA GLY A 61 -3.50 -14.25 0.06
C GLY A 61 -4.31 -13.11 -0.54
N TYR A 62 -3.96 -11.90 -0.10
CA TYR A 62 -4.67 -10.65 -0.37
C TYR A 62 -3.74 -9.57 -0.93
N SER A 63 -2.54 -9.97 -1.36
CA SER A 63 -1.49 -9.06 -1.83
C SER A 63 -1.76 -8.52 -3.24
N SER A 64 -1.51 -7.23 -3.42
CA SER A 64 -1.59 -6.57 -4.71
C SER A 64 -0.36 -6.89 -5.57
N PRO A 65 -0.52 -7.05 -6.90
CA PRO A 65 0.61 -7.27 -7.78
C PRO A 65 1.52 -6.03 -7.86
N VAL A 66 2.82 -6.28 -7.87
CA VAL A 66 3.86 -5.26 -7.94
C VAL A 66 4.69 -5.47 -9.19
N PHE A 67 5.11 -4.37 -9.83
CA PHE A 67 5.75 -4.42 -11.14
C PHE A 67 7.17 -3.86 -11.08
N ALA A 68 8.13 -4.65 -11.54
CA ALA A 68 9.54 -4.26 -11.64
C ALA A 68 10.20 -5.04 -12.78
N ASP A 69 11.13 -4.42 -13.51
CA ASP A 69 11.94 -5.07 -14.56
C ASP A 69 11.14 -5.91 -15.58
N GLY A 70 9.99 -5.38 -16.02
CA GLY A 70 9.11 -6.07 -16.98
C GLY A 70 8.45 -7.34 -16.44
N LYS A 71 8.39 -7.50 -15.11
CA LYS A 71 7.80 -8.66 -14.43
C LYS A 71 6.74 -8.21 -13.44
N ILE A 72 5.88 -9.17 -13.08
CA ILE A 72 4.83 -9.02 -12.07
C ILE A 72 5.19 -9.91 -10.88
N PHE A 73 5.19 -9.34 -9.68
CA PHE A 73 5.50 -10.00 -8.42
C PHE A 73 4.25 -10.03 -7.55
N VAL A 74 3.90 -11.20 -7.02
CA VAL A 74 2.72 -11.39 -6.16
C VAL A 74 3.11 -12.35 -5.04
N SER A 75 2.81 -12.00 -3.80
CA SER A 75 3.04 -12.89 -2.65
C SER A 75 1.83 -13.78 -2.38
N GLY A 76 2.02 -15.04 -1.99
CA GLY A 76 0.91 -15.94 -1.63
C GLY A 76 1.40 -17.19 -0.92
N ALA A 77 0.50 -17.91 -0.24
CA ALA A 77 0.86 -19.05 0.59
C ALA A 77 0.37 -20.37 0.00
N LEU A 78 1.24 -21.37 -0.02
CA LEU A 78 0.93 -22.76 -0.33
C LEU A 78 1.43 -23.63 0.83
N GLU A 79 0.57 -24.48 1.38
CA GLU A 79 0.95 -25.45 2.42
C GLU A 79 1.77 -24.81 3.57
N ASN A 80 1.25 -23.72 4.14
CA ASN A 80 1.86 -22.95 5.23
C ASN A 80 3.15 -22.17 4.87
N THR A 81 3.63 -22.28 3.64
CA THR A 81 4.81 -21.58 3.16
C THR A 81 4.42 -20.40 2.29
N GLY A 82 4.95 -19.23 2.61
CA GLY A 82 4.84 -18.03 1.82
C GLY A 82 5.83 -18.01 0.65
N TYR A 83 5.33 -17.61 -0.52
CA TYR A 83 6.07 -17.51 -1.75
C TYR A 83 5.90 -16.14 -2.41
N ILE A 84 6.93 -15.68 -3.10
CA ILE A 84 6.84 -14.66 -4.14
C ILE A 84 6.73 -15.38 -5.49
N PHE A 85 5.60 -15.21 -6.17
CA PHE A 85 5.40 -15.63 -7.55
C PHE A 85 5.85 -14.52 -8.47
N VAL A 86 6.65 -14.88 -9.48
CA VAL A 86 7.14 -13.97 -10.51
C VAL A 86 6.52 -14.38 -11.83
N MET A 87 5.87 -13.44 -12.50
CA MET A 87 5.21 -13.65 -13.79
C MET A 87 5.76 -12.70 -14.85
N ASP A 88 5.67 -13.10 -16.11
CA ASP A 88 5.82 -12.18 -17.24
C ASP A 88 4.54 -11.33 -17.43
N GLU A 89 4.58 -10.38 -18.36
CA GLU A 89 3.44 -9.49 -18.65
C GLU A 89 2.24 -10.22 -19.29
N ALA A 90 2.45 -11.44 -19.81
CA ALA A 90 1.39 -12.32 -20.31
C ALA A 90 0.72 -13.14 -19.19
N GLY A 91 1.14 -12.97 -17.94
CA GLY A 91 0.59 -13.65 -16.78
C GLY A 91 1.20 -15.04 -16.53
N LYS A 92 2.20 -15.48 -17.31
CA LYS A 92 2.81 -16.79 -17.10
C LYS A 92 3.74 -16.74 -15.88
N ILE A 93 3.58 -17.66 -14.94
CA ILE A 93 4.52 -17.85 -13.84
C ILE A 93 5.86 -18.33 -14.40
N ILE A 94 6.91 -17.53 -14.21
CA ILE A 94 8.28 -17.81 -14.67
C ILE A 94 9.23 -18.17 -13.53
N ALA A 95 8.90 -17.79 -12.29
CA ALA A 95 9.63 -18.21 -11.11
C ALA A 95 8.73 -18.19 -9.86
N LYS A 96 9.17 -18.90 -8.82
CA LYS A 96 8.55 -18.91 -7.49
C LYS A 96 9.64 -19.01 -6.43
N TYR A 97 9.66 -18.08 -5.49
CA TYR A 97 10.68 -18.01 -4.44
C TYR A 97 10.04 -18.10 -3.06
N SER A 98 10.52 -19.00 -2.20
CA SER A 98 10.01 -19.10 -0.82
C SER A 98 10.61 -18.00 0.05
N TYR A 99 9.79 -17.37 0.88
CA TYR A 99 10.25 -16.49 1.97
C TYR A 99 10.14 -17.14 3.36
N GLY A 100 9.65 -18.37 3.44
CA GLY A 100 9.49 -19.13 4.68
C GLY A 100 8.03 -19.23 5.12
N GLU A 101 7.82 -19.50 6.41
CA GLU A 101 6.49 -19.73 6.98
C GLU A 101 5.59 -18.49 6.91
N GLU A 102 4.29 -18.75 6.77
CA GLU A 102 3.23 -17.73 6.72
C GLU A 102 2.15 -18.01 7.78
N PHE A 103 1.32 -17.01 8.07
CA PHE A 103 0.22 -17.14 9.01
C PHE A 103 -0.92 -17.99 8.43
N VAL A 104 -1.29 -19.03 9.19
CA VAL A 104 -2.18 -20.13 8.74
C VAL A 104 -3.48 -20.26 9.52
N GLU A 105 -3.72 -19.40 10.51
CA GLU A 105 -4.95 -19.47 11.31
C GLU A 105 -6.13 -18.81 10.58
N SER A 106 -6.66 -17.72 11.13
CA SER A 106 -7.80 -17.00 10.55
C SER A 106 -7.41 -16.23 9.28
N TYR A 107 -8.20 -16.39 8.20
CA TYR A 107 -7.94 -15.76 6.90
C TYR A 107 -6.54 -16.09 6.33
N PRO A 108 -6.15 -17.37 6.22
CA PRO A 108 -4.78 -17.77 5.91
C PRO A 108 -4.27 -17.16 4.60
N GLY A 109 -2.95 -17.05 4.48
CA GLY A 109 -2.31 -16.55 3.26
C GLY A 109 -1.48 -15.29 3.43
N SER A 110 -0.82 -14.87 2.35
CA SER A 110 -0.01 -13.66 2.36
C SER A 110 -0.89 -12.40 2.45
N ARG A 111 -0.62 -11.51 3.41
CA ARG A 111 -1.43 -10.30 3.65
C ARG A 111 -0.75 -9.01 3.18
N SER A 112 0.59 -9.00 3.16
CA SER A 112 1.39 -7.85 2.73
C SER A 112 1.75 -7.97 1.25
N SER A 113 1.84 -6.85 0.55
CA SER A 113 2.41 -6.83 -0.81
C SER A 113 3.93 -6.71 -0.72
N PRO A 114 4.70 -7.31 -1.64
CA PRO A 114 6.15 -7.12 -1.65
C PRO A 114 6.52 -5.68 -2.03
N THR A 115 7.59 -5.15 -1.46
CA THR A 115 8.17 -3.86 -1.88
C THR A 115 9.48 -4.10 -2.62
N ILE A 116 9.61 -3.60 -3.84
CA ILE A 116 10.83 -3.74 -4.67
C ILE A 116 11.55 -2.40 -4.74
N ALA A 117 12.86 -2.38 -4.50
CA ALA A 117 13.70 -1.20 -4.63
C ALA A 117 15.06 -1.56 -5.26
N GLY A 118 15.22 -1.24 -6.55
CA GLY A 118 16.28 -1.80 -7.38
C GLY A 118 16.15 -3.32 -7.46
N ASN A 119 17.26 -4.04 -7.30
CA ASN A 119 17.29 -5.50 -7.43
C ASN A 119 16.84 -6.27 -6.16
N LEU A 120 16.31 -5.56 -5.15
CA LEU A 120 15.92 -6.15 -3.87
C LEU A 120 14.43 -6.07 -3.64
N LEU A 121 13.86 -7.15 -3.12
CA LEU A 121 12.47 -7.28 -2.68
C LEU A 121 12.42 -7.44 -1.17
N TYR A 122 11.46 -6.78 -0.54
CA TYR A 122 11.19 -6.81 0.89
C TYR A 122 9.79 -7.33 1.14
N MET A 123 9.66 -8.22 2.12
CA MET A 123 8.37 -8.85 2.45
C MET A 123 8.26 -9.08 3.95
N LEU A 124 7.11 -8.72 4.53
CA LEU A 124 6.74 -9.00 5.92
C LEU A 124 5.61 -10.04 5.95
N SER A 125 5.88 -11.21 6.52
CA SER A 125 4.87 -12.24 6.73
C SER A 125 3.94 -11.91 7.90
N GLY A 126 2.78 -12.57 7.95
CA GLY A 126 1.80 -12.43 9.02
C GLY A 126 2.24 -12.96 10.38
N ILE A 127 3.40 -13.62 10.42
CA ILE A 127 4.05 -14.11 11.65
C ILE A 127 5.32 -13.32 12.00
N GLY A 128 5.51 -12.13 11.44
CA GLY A 128 6.64 -11.27 11.83
C GLY A 128 7.98 -11.61 11.19
N LYS A 129 7.99 -12.44 10.14
CA LYS A 129 9.21 -12.69 9.37
C LYS A 129 9.39 -11.60 8.32
N LEU A 130 10.41 -10.77 8.50
CA LEU A 130 10.82 -9.76 7.54
C LEU A 130 12.00 -10.29 6.73
N VAL A 131 11.88 -10.33 5.40
CA VAL A 131 12.94 -10.81 4.51
C VAL A 131 13.35 -9.75 3.49
N CYS A 132 14.62 -9.80 3.10
CA CYS A 132 15.14 -9.16 1.91
C CYS A 132 15.65 -10.23 0.94
N MET A 133 15.22 -10.14 -0.31
CA MET A 133 15.49 -11.13 -1.35
C MET A 133 15.99 -10.48 -2.63
N ASP A 134 16.83 -11.18 -3.39
CA ASP A 134 17.22 -10.79 -4.73
C ASP A 134 16.13 -11.14 -5.74
N ILE A 135 15.69 -10.17 -6.54
CA ILE A 135 14.58 -10.39 -7.49
C ILE A 135 14.98 -11.24 -8.70
N ALA A 136 16.27 -11.43 -8.96
CA ALA A 136 16.74 -12.19 -10.11
C ALA A 136 16.73 -13.71 -9.85
N ASN A 137 16.98 -14.14 -8.61
CA ASN A 137 17.13 -15.55 -8.26
C ASN A 137 16.38 -15.99 -7.00
N GLY A 138 15.77 -15.06 -6.26
CA GLY A 138 15.04 -15.36 -5.03
C GLY A 138 15.91 -15.62 -3.81
N GLN A 139 17.22 -15.38 -3.88
CA GLN A 139 18.12 -15.60 -2.75
C GLN A 139 17.80 -14.60 -1.63
N ILE A 140 17.53 -15.12 -0.42
CA ILE A 140 17.45 -14.32 0.80
C ILE A 140 18.84 -13.72 1.09
N LYS A 141 18.91 -12.38 1.18
CA LYS A 141 20.13 -11.64 1.53
C LYS A 141 20.25 -11.44 3.04
N TRP A 142 19.13 -11.18 3.69
CA TRP A 142 19.00 -11.13 5.14
C TRP A 142 17.55 -11.38 5.53
N GLU A 143 17.33 -11.84 6.76
CA GLU A 143 16.02 -12.01 7.36
C GLU A 143 16.03 -11.59 8.84
N LYS A 144 14.85 -11.23 9.33
CA LYS A 144 14.61 -10.77 10.71
C LYS A 144 13.32 -11.38 11.25
N ASP A 145 13.34 -11.78 12.51
CA ASP A 145 12.13 -12.13 13.27
C ASP A 145 11.78 -10.92 14.14
N VAL A 146 10.79 -10.13 13.72
CA VAL A 146 10.51 -8.85 14.37
C VAL A 146 9.91 -9.00 15.76
N PHE A 147 9.38 -10.17 16.11
CA PHE A 147 8.89 -10.43 17.46
C PHE A 147 10.03 -10.75 18.41
N LYS A 148 11.00 -11.56 17.97
CA LYS A 148 12.18 -11.90 18.79
C LYS A 148 13.17 -10.75 18.90
N GLU A 149 13.45 -10.05 17.81
CA GLU A 149 14.51 -9.05 17.76
C GLU A 149 14.05 -7.65 18.21
N PHE A 150 12.76 -7.35 18.08
CA PHE A 150 12.21 -6.00 18.30
C PHE A 150 10.99 -6.01 19.22
N ASP A 151 10.97 -6.93 20.20
CA ASP A 151 9.97 -7.05 21.26
C ASP A 151 8.50 -6.93 20.81
N GLY A 152 8.23 -7.21 19.54
CA GLY A 152 6.90 -7.22 18.95
C GLY A 152 6.12 -8.46 19.35
N ALA A 153 4.84 -8.46 19.02
CA ALA A 153 3.97 -9.59 19.27
C ALA A 153 3.03 -9.81 18.09
N ASN A 154 2.67 -11.07 17.87
CA ASN A 154 1.60 -11.36 16.94
C ASN A 154 0.27 -10.86 17.50
N ILE A 155 -0.61 -10.47 16.58
CA ILE A 155 -1.95 -9.98 16.87
C ILE A 155 -2.99 -10.98 16.34
N ARG A 156 -4.25 -10.77 16.70
CA ARG A 156 -5.34 -11.76 16.52
C ARG A 156 -5.45 -12.37 15.11
N TRP A 157 -5.12 -11.63 14.06
CA TRP A 157 -5.28 -12.05 12.66
C TRP A 157 -3.96 -12.06 11.87
N GLY A 158 -2.82 -12.13 12.56
CA GLY A 158 -1.50 -11.94 11.96
C GLY A 158 -1.18 -10.46 11.78
N ILE A 159 0.10 -10.09 11.75
CA ILE A 159 0.49 -8.72 11.37
C ILE A 159 0.42 -8.51 9.86
N THR A 160 0.33 -7.28 9.39
CA THR A 160 0.57 -6.97 7.98
C THR A 160 1.09 -5.56 7.85
N GLU A 161 2.00 -5.36 6.91
CA GLU A 161 2.53 -4.05 6.56
C GLU A 161 3.18 -4.19 5.19
N THR A 162 2.71 -3.45 4.19
CA THR A 162 3.49 -3.30 2.96
C THR A 162 4.58 -2.28 3.27
N LEU A 163 5.81 -2.77 3.35
CA LEU A 163 6.94 -2.01 3.90
C LEU A 163 7.26 -0.79 3.05
N LEU A 164 7.53 0.33 3.73
CA LEU A 164 7.97 1.56 3.09
C LEU A 164 9.50 1.57 2.98
N VAL A 165 10.02 1.75 1.77
CA VAL A 165 11.45 1.91 1.50
C VAL A 165 11.73 3.33 1.02
N GLU A 166 12.64 4.01 1.72
CA GLU A 166 13.12 5.36 1.39
C GLU A 166 14.65 5.40 1.45
N GLY A 167 15.29 5.62 0.30
CA GLY A 167 16.75 5.59 0.18
C GLY A 167 17.30 4.25 0.68
N ASP A 168 18.09 4.29 1.76
CA ASP A 168 18.71 3.11 2.35
C ASP A 168 17.90 2.53 3.53
N LYS A 169 16.72 3.07 3.81
CA LYS A 169 15.91 2.69 4.98
C LYS A 169 14.71 1.87 4.57
N ILE A 170 14.38 0.90 5.42
CA ILE A 170 13.07 0.27 5.46
C ILE A 170 12.42 0.58 6.80
N PHE A 171 11.17 1.02 6.78
CA PHE A 171 10.38 1.26 7.99
C PHE A 171 9.47 0.05 8.26
N CYS A 172 9.35 -0.32 9.54
CA CYS A 172 8.51 -1.41 9.98
C CYS A 172 7.93 -1.11 11.36
N ALA A 173 6.71 -1.58 11.64
CA ALA A 173 6.04 -1.47 12.92
C ALA A 173 5.85 -2.86 13.58
N PRO A 174 6.88 -3.39 14.28
CA PRO A 174 6.77 -4.64 15.03
C PRO A 174 5.71 -4.59 16.14
N GLY A 175 5.41 -3.40 16.66
CA GLY A 175 4.45 -3.22 17.75
C GLY A 175 5.00 -3.58 19.13
N GLY A 176 6.32 -3.47 19.33
CA GLY A 176 6.95 -3.67 20.63
C GLY A 176 6.79 -2.48 21.58
N THR A 177 7.08 -2.69 22.87
CA THR A 177 7.07 -1.63 23.90
C THR A 177 8.27 -0.70 23.79
N LYS A 178 9.41 -1.23 23.35
CA LYS A 178 10.66 -0.48 23.15
C LYS A 178 10.91 -0.22 21.67
N ASN A 179 10.62 -1.20 20.82
CA ASN A 179 10.78 -1.10 19.37
C ASN A 179 9.40 -1.11 18.69
N ASN A 180 8.66 -0.03 18.94
CA ASN A 180 7.29 0.11 18.46
C ASN A 180 7.24 0.32 16.95
N VAL A 181 8.10 1.22 16.47
CA VAL A 181 8.41 1.46 15.07
C VAL A 181 9.93 1.51 14.92
N ILE A 182 10.46 0.89 13.88
CA ILE A 182 11.90 0.82 13.62
C ILE A 182 12.23 1.28 12.20
N ALA A 183 13.47 1.70 12.01
CA ALA A 183 14.09 1.76 10.69
C ALA A 183 15.29 0.83 10.64
N LEU A 184 15.37 0.03 9.59
CA LEU A 184 16.52 -0.83 9.31
C LEU A 184 17.25 -0.34 8.06
N ASN A 185 18.54 -0.64 7.97
CA ASN A 185 19.30 -0.53 6.74
C ASN A 185 18.77 -1.59 5.77
N ARG A 186 18.27 -1.16 4.61
CA ARG A 186 17.61 -2.04 3.65
C ARG A 186 18.57 -3.06 3.01
N PHE A 187 19.88 -2.83 3.05
CA PHE A 187 20.89 -3.73 2.46
C PHE A 187 21.38 -4.77 3.46
N THR A 188 21.49 -4.42 4.75
CA THR A 188 22.08 -5.29 5.78
C THR A 188 21.07 -5.83 6.79
N GLY A 189 19.89 -5.21 6.90
CA GLY A 189 18.90 -5.52 7.93
C GLY A 189 19.29 -4.97 9.32
N GLU A 190 20.39 -4.22 9.43
CA GLU A 190 20.85 -3.66 10.71
C GLU A 190 19.95 -2.51 11.16
N LEU A 191 19.74 -2.42 12.48
CA LEU A 191 18.94 -1.36 13.09
C LEU A 191 19.61 0.00 12.89
N ILE A 192 18.89 0.96 12.32
CA ILE A 192 19.33 2.36 12.22
C ILE A 192 18.81 3.14 13.42
N TRP A 193 17.51 3.05 13.67
CA TRP A 193 16.88 3.67 14.83
C TRP A 193 15.66 2.86 15.26
N SER A 194 15.29 3.05 16.53
CA SER A 194 14.09 2.48 17.13
C SER A 194 13.31 3.58 17.85
N CYS A 195 11.99 3.54 17.70
CA CYS A 195 11.05 4.45 18.34
C CYS A 195 10.15 3.65 19.27
N ALA A 196 10.15 3.98 20.57
CA ALA A 196 9.23 3.37 21.54
C ALA A 196 7.76 3.77 21.33
N GLY A 197 7.50 4.81 20.52
CA GLY A 197 6.16 5.26 20.18
C GLY A 197 5.27 5.41 21.42
N LYS A 198 4.18 4.63 21.46
CA LYS A 198 3.32 4.49 22.64
C LYS A 198 3.37 3.07 23.26
N GLY A 199 4.29 2.23 22.79
CA GLY A 199 4.43 0.86 23.23
C GLY A 199 3.21 -0.02 22.93
N GLU A 200 2.57 0.22 21.78
CA GLU A 200 1.32 -0.42 21.37
C GLU A 200 1.53 -1.51 20.34
N VAL A 201 0.70 -2.56 20.38
CA VAL A 201 0.75 -3.60 19.34
C VAL A 201 0.50 -3.02 17.94
N SER A 202 1.04 -3.70 16.92
CA SER A 202 0.88 -3.34 15.51
C SER A 202 -0.59 -3.34 15.10
N ALA A 203 -0.93 -2.50 14.12
CA ALA A 203 -2.31 -2.26 13.71
C ALA A 203 -2.52 -2.25 12.19
N TYR A 204 -1.78 -3.07 11.44
CA TYR A 204 -1.99 -3.33 10.00
C TYR A 204 -1.72 -2.14 9.05
N CYS A 205 -1.24 -1.01 9.58
CA CYS A 205 -1.09 0.23 8.82
C CYS A 205 0.22 0.23 8.01
N SER A 206 0.11 0.30 6.68
CA SER A 206 1.26 0.62 5.84
C SER A 206 1.53 2.13 5.91
N PRO A 207 2.71 2.58 6.35
CA PRO A 207 2.98 3.98 6.66
C PRO A 207 3.13 4.84 5.41
N ILE A 208 3.03 6.15 5.58
CA ILE A 208 3.42 7.14 4.55
C ILE A 208 4.62 7.96 5.01
N LEU A 209 5.39 8.44 4.04
CA LEU A 209 6.41 9.46 4.24
C LEU A 209 5.92 10.82 3.76
N VAL A 210 5.77 11.75 4.69
CA VAL A 210 5.42 13.13 4.38
C VAL A 210 6.70 13.95 4.28
N LYS A 211 6.97 14.47 3.07
CA LYS A 211 8.09 15.37 2.81
C LYS A 211 7.70 16.79 3.19
N LEU A 212 8.23 17.31 4.30
CA LEU A 212 8.05 18.70 4.74
C LEU A 212 9.32 19.50 4.44
N PRO A 213 9.24 20.84 4.35
CA PRO A 213 10.43 21.67 4.07
C PRO A 213 11.60 21.47 5.02
N LYS A 214 11.32 21.09 6.28
CA LYS A 214 12.34 20.95 7.34
C LYS A 214 12.69 19.49 7.67
N ARG A 215 11.85 18.52 7.32
CA ARG A 215 12.07 17.10 7.65
C ARG A 215 11.17 16.17 6.84
N ASP A 216 11.56 14.91 6.84
CA ASP A 216 10.67 13.83 6.43
C ASP A 216 9.97 13.26 7.68
N LEU A 217 8.65 13.19 7.62
CA LEU A 217 7.80 12.72 8.70
C LEU A 217 7.20 11.36 8.32
N LEU A 218 7.57 10.32 9.05
CA LEU A 218 6.94 9.02 8.95
C LEU A 218 5.63 9.05 9.73
N VAL A 219 4.52 8.75 9.06
CA VAL A 219 3.19 8.69 9.67
C VAL A 219 2.66 7.27 9.60
N THR A 220 2.31 6.72 10.75
CA THR A 220 1.72 5.38 10.89
C THR A 220 0.64 5.35 11.96
N MET A 221 -0.05 4.22 12.07
CA MET A 221 -1.07 3.98 13.10
C MET A 221 -0.75 2.70 13.86
N MET A 222 -0.73 2.80 15.19
CA MET A 222 -0.66 1.69 16.13
C MET A 222 -2.03 1.46 16.75
N ALA A 223 -2.17 0.45 17.63
CA ALA A 223 -3.45 0.02 18.19
C ALA A 223 -4.39 1.17 18.63
N ASN A 224 -3.86 2.22 19.27
CA ASN A 224 -4.65 3.29 19.83
C ASN A 224 -4.18 4.71 19.42
N HIS A 225 -3.12 4.84 18.62
CA HIS A 225 -2.58 6.15 18.24
C HIS A 225 -2.15 6.23 16.77
N ILE A 226 -2.39 7.40 16.19
CA ILE A 226 -1.62 7.89 15.04
C ILE A 226 -0.30 8.43 15.57
N LEU A 227 0.80 8.09 14.92
CA LEU A 227 2.14 8.55 15.28
C LEU A 227 2.75 9.39 14.16
N GLY A 228 3.37 10.52 14.51
CA GLY A 228 4.27 11.28 13.65
C GLY A 228 5.69 11.18 14.17
N ILE A 229 6.57 10.58 13.36
CA ILE A 229 7.94 10.24 13.75
C ILE A 229 8.90 10.93 12.77
N ASP A 230 9.97 11.53 13.28
CA ASP A 230 11.06 12.01 12.43
C ASP A 230 11.71 10.83 11.72
N ALA A 231 11.60 10.75 10.39
CA ALA A 231 12.02 9.58 9.63
C ALA A 231 13.55 9.39 9.63
N LYS A 232 14.31 10.46 9.93
CA LYS A 232 15.77 10.40 9.99
C LYS A 232 16.24 9.87 11.34
N THR A 233 15.65 10.33 12.44
CA THR A 233 16.16 10.04 13.80
C THR A 233 15.36 9.00 14.57
N GLY A 234 14.13 8.70 14.16
CA GLY A 234 13.20 7.85 14.93
C GLY A 234 12.57 8.56 16.13
N THR A 235 12.78 9.87 16.26
CA THR A 235 12.19 10.65 17.35
C THR A 235 10.69 10.76 17.16
N LEU A 236 9.91 10.32 18.15
CA LEU A 236 8.47 10.59 18.19
C LEU A 236 8.26 12.11 18.35
N LEU A 237 7.61 12.74 17.38
CA LEU A 237 7.35 14.17 17.41
C LEU A 237 5.99 14.47 18.02
N TRP A 238 4.97 13.69 17.63
CA TRP A 238 3.63 13.83 18.15
C TRP A 238 2.85 12.51 18.03
N SER A 239 1.75 12.42 18.77
CA SER A 239 0.80 11.31 18.69
C SER A 239 -0.63 11.84 18.83
N TYR A 240 -1.59 11.20 18.17
CA TYR A 240 -3.01 11.53 18.30
C TYR A 240 -3.82 10.28 18.64
N PRO A 241 -4.65 10.26 19.70
CA PRO A 241 -5.47 9.10 20.06
C PRO A 241 -6.48 8.74 18.96
N GLN A 242 -6.45 7.51 18.49
CA GLN A 242 -7.37 6.94 17.51
C GLN A 242 -7.55 5.45 17.83
N THR A 243 -8.67 5.12 18.47
CA THR A 243 -8.96 3.76 18.95
C THR A 243 -10.08 3.13 18.15
N ASN A 244 -10.16 1.80 18.14
CA ASN A 244 -11.39 1.09 17.82
C ASN A 244 -11.44 -0.22 18.60
N ARG A 245 -12.60 -0.89 18.59
CA ARG A 245 -12.84 -2.11 19.38
C ARG A 245 -11.94 -3.31 19.06
N TRP A 246 -11.18 -3.28 17.95
CA TRP A 246 -10.34 -4.39 17.49
C TRP A 246 -8.86 -4.02 17.34
N SER A 247 -8.47 -2.78 17.62
CA SER A 247 -7.09 -2.30 17.41
C SER A 247 -6.58 -2.48 15.97
N VAL A 248 -7.48 -2.38 14.98
CA VAL A 248 -7.16 -2.60 13.55
C VAL A 248 -7.24 -1.28 12.80
N HIS A 249 -6.14 -0.83 12.20
CA HIS A 249 -6.04 0.42 11.45
C HIS A 249 -5.39 0.18 10.08
N ALA A 250 -6.01 -0.68 9.26
CA ALA A 250 -5.42 -1.15 7.99
C ALA A 250 -5.39 -0.11 6.86
N ASN A 251 -5.92 1.10 7.07
CA ASN A 251 -5.92 2.14 6.04
C ASN A 251 -4.66 3.00 6.12
N THR A 252 -4.04 3.20 4.96
CA THR A 252 -2.94 4.15 4.78
C THR A 252 -3.46 5.59 4.94
N PRO A 253 -2.80 6.44 5.75
CA PRO A 253 -3.13 7.86 5.86
C PRO A 253 -3.05 8.59 4.51
N ILE A 254 -3.86 9.62 4.34
CA ILE A 254 -3.80 10.53 3.18
C ILE A 254 -3.14 11.84 3.59
N PHE A 255 -2.23 12.36 2.77
CA PHE A 255 -1.62 13.67 2.98
C PHE A 255 -1.89 14.59 1.79
N SER A 256 -2.39 15.81 2.05
CA SER A 256 -2.55 16.87 1.06
C SER A 256 -2.59 18.24 1.74
N ASP A 257 -2.09 19.27 1.08
CA ASP A 257 -2.18 20.67 1.54
C ASP A 257 -1.69 20.90 2.98
N GLY A 258 -0.67 20.15 3.40
CA GLY A 258 -0.13 20.23 4.77
C GLY A 258 -1.00 19.58 5.84
N SER A 259 -2.03 18.83 5.47
CA SER A 259 -2.90 18.10 6.41
C SER A 259 -2.87 16.60 6.15
N LEU A 260 -2.98 15.84 7.23
CA LEU A 260 -3.18 14.40 7.24
C LEU A 260 -4.65 14.06 7.41
N TYR A 261 -5.14 13.01 6.76
CA TYR A 261 -6.40 12.36 7.07
C TYR A 261 -6.15 10.90 7.41
N CYS A 262 -6.45 10.54 8.65
CA CYS A 262 -6.31 9.18 9.18
C CYS A 262 -7.70 8.66 9.55
N PHE A 263 -8.03 7.44 9.14
CA PHE A 263 -9.37 6.90 9.25
C PHE A 263 -9.36 5.40 9.52
N SER A 264 -10.38 4.95 10.21
CA SER A 264 -10.44 3.58 10.74
C SER A 264 -11.87 3.06 10.76
N GLY A 265 -11.96 1.72 10.71
CA GLY A 265 -13.22 1.00 10.64
C GLY A 265 -13.95 0.93 11.97
N TYR A 266 -14.97 0.06 12.00
CA TYR A 266 -15.70 -0.29 13.21
C TYR A 266 -16.35 0.91 13.91
N GLY A 267 -16.80 1.90 13.13
CA GLY A 267 -17.47 3.09 13.63
C GLY A 267 -16.58 4.22 14.11
N GLN A 268 -15.25 4.11 13.94
CA GLN A 268 -14.32 5.15 14.39
C GLN A 268 -14.31 6.37 13.46
N GLY A 269 -14.54 6.20 12.16
CA GLY A 269 -14.49 7.29 11.20
C GLY A 269 -13.07 7.82 10.97
N GLY A 270 -12.95 9.10 10.63
CA GLY A 270 -11.68 9.72 10.29
C GLY A 270 -11.47 11.12 10.85
N VAL A 271 -10.20 11.44 11.10
CA VAL A 271 -9.75 12.73 11.61
C VAL A 271 -8.81 13.38 10.61
N LYS A 272 -9.02 14.67 10.36
CA LYS A 272 -8.07 15.51 9.62
C LYS A 272 -7.21 16.32 10.59
N LEU A 273 -5.90 16.20 10.47
CA LEU A 273 -4.91 16.89 11.30
C LEU A 273 -4.09 17.84 10.44
N LYS A 274 -4.13 19.14 10.72
CA LYS A 274 -3.23 20.13 10.14
C LYS A 274 -1.85 20.00 10.76
N LEU A 275 -0.84 19.75 9.95
CA LEU A 275 0.54 19.80 10.41
C LEU A 275 1.04 21.24 10.42
N ASN A 276 1.84 21.58 11.42
CA ASN A 276 2.66 22.77 11.37
C ASN A 276 3.83 22.60 10.37
N GLU A 277 4.47 23.70 9.96
CA GLU A 277 5.48 23.68 8.88
C GLU A 277 6.65 22.73 9.11
N ASP A 278 7.03 22.53 10.37
CA ASP A 278 8.13 21.66 10.75
C ASP A 278 7.68 20.24 11.12
N GLY A 279 6.38 19.93 11.07
CA GLY A 279 5.82 18.60 11.33
C GLY A 279 5.92 18.12 12.78
N THR A 280 6.26 19.01 13.72
CA THR A 280 6.37 18.64 15.14
C THR A 280 5.03 18.55 15.86
N HIS A 281 3.96 19.09 15.28
CA HIS A 281 2.62 19.06 15.86
C HIS A 281 1.54 18.90 14.79
N GLY A 282 0.48 18.18 15.14
CA GLY A 282 -0.74 18.08 14.35
C GLY A 282 -1.95 18.58 15.14
N VAL A 283 -2.73 19.50 14.58
CA VAL A 283 -3.96 20.03 15.20
C VAL A 283 -5.18 19.55 14.43
N LYS A 284 -6.18 19.04 15.13
CA LYS A 284 -7.44 18.61 14.50
C LYS A 284 -8.12 19.78 13.79
N GLU A 285 -8.35 19.64 12.49
CA GLU A 285 -9.19 20.54 11.70
C GLU A 285 -10.66 20.12 11.80
N TRP A 286 -10.94 18.86 11.48
CA TRP A 286 -12.30 18.30 11.55
C TRP A 286 -12.26 16.78 11.78
N PHE A 287 -13.43 16.24 12.11
CA PHE A 287 -13.66 14.81 12.26
C PHE A 287 -14.93 14.43 11.50
N ASN A 288 -14.91 13.27 10.84
CA ASN A 288 -16.05 12.71 10.10
C ASN A 288 -16.32 11.28 10.60
N SER A 289 -17.53 11.01 11.06
CA SER A 289 -17.95 9.69 11.55
C SER A 289 -18.46 8.74 10.46
N SER A 290 -18.63 9.22 9.23
CA SER A 290 -19.29 8.48 8.15
C SER A 290 -18.33 7.59 7.36
N LEU A 291 -17.15 8.09 7.01
CA LEU A 291 -16.12 7.29 6.34
C LEU A 291 -15.30 6.50 7.35
N ASP A 292 -15.87 5.38 7.81
CA ASP A 292 -15.25 4.41 8.70
C ASP A 292 -14.77 3.17 7.92
N SER A 293 -13.92 3.36 6.91
CA SER A 293 -13.42 2.23 6.10
C SER A 293 -12.61 1.25 6.97
N ARG A 294 -12.86 -0.05 6.84
CA ARG A 294 -12.13 -1.09 7.60
C ARG A 294 -10.74 -1.37 7.02
N MET A 295 -10.68 -1.58 5.71
CA MET A 295 -9.46 -1.95 4.97
C MET A 295 -9.55 -1.60 3.48
N GLY A 296 -10.60 -0.87 3.07
CA GLY A 296 -10.84 -0.51 1.67
C GLY A 296 -9.96 0.63 1.17
N GLY A 297 -9.33 1.36 2.10
CA GLY A 297 -8.67 2.62 1.81
C GLY A 297 -9.67 3.72 1.44
N ALA A 298 -9.10 4.83 0.95
CA ALA A 298 -9.79 5.96 0.37
C ALA A 298 -8.86 6.62 -0.65
N VAL A 299 -9.41 7.46 -1.52
CA VAL A 299 -8.64 8.31 -2.45
C VAL A 299 -9.06 9.76 -2.29
N LEU A 300 -8.12 10.69 -2.43
CA LEU A 300 -8.39 12.12 -2.44
C LEU A 300 -8.16 12.66 -3.85
N MET A 301 -9.21 13.11 -4.52
CA MET A 301 -9.15 13.64 -5.87
C MET A 301 -10.04 14.88 -5.99
N ASP A 302 -9.52 15.93 -6.62
CA ASP A 302 -10.22 17.20 -6.87
C ASP A 302 -10.87 17.83 -5.62
N GLY A 303 -10.22 17.68 -4.46
CA GLY A 303 -10.68 18.23 -3.19
C GLY A 303 -11.73 17.37 -2.47
N TYR A 304 -11.95 16.13 -2.92
CA TYR A 304 -12.91 15.23 -2.30
C TYR A 304 -12.28 13.87 -1.95
N ILE A 305 -12.61 13.36 -0.76
CA ILE A 305 -12.26 12.01 -0.33
C ILE A 305 -13.37 11.06 -0.78
N TYR A 306 -12.99 9.95 -1.41
CA TYR A 306 -13.88 8.87 -1.81
C TYR A 306 -13.51 7.56 -1.13
N GLY A 307 -14.51 6.85 -0.61
CA GLY A 307 -14.33 5.54 -0.01
C GLY A 307 -15.63 4.98 0.56
N SER A 308 -15.60 3.75 1.07
CA SER A 308 -16.77 3.11 1.68
C SER A 308 -16.64 2.98 3.20
N GLY A 309 -17.76 3.09 3.92
CA GLY A 309 -17.84 2.83 5.36
C GLY A 309 -18.06 1.35 5.71
N ASP A 310 -17.58 0.92 6.86
CA ASP A 310 -17.71 -0.45 7.38
C ASP A 310 -19.06 -0.66 8.07
N ASN A 311 -19.43 0.22 9.01
CA ASN A 311 -20.67 0.07 9.77
C ASN A 311 -21.93 0.41 8.95
N ASN A 312 -21.89 1.52 8.21
CA ASN A 312 -23.04 1.96 7.40
C ASN A 312 -23.15 1.21 6.07
N ARG A 313 -22.06 0.60 5.59
CA ARG A 313 -21.98 -0.15 4.32
C ARG A 313 -22.34 0.72 3.09
N GLN A 314 -22.00 2.01 3.13
CA GLN A 314 -22.26 2.98 2.07
C GLN A 314 -20.96 3.51 1.46
N TRP A 315 -21.07 4.07 0.27
CA TRP A 315 -20.02 4.84 -0.41
C TRP A 315 -20.21 6.34 -0.18
N PHE A 316 -19.12 7.04 0.15
CA PHE A 316 -19.13 8.45 0.49
C PHE A 316 -18.26 9.27 -0.46
N CYS A 317 -18.68 10.51 -0.66
CA CYS A 317 -17.82 11.62 -1.07
C CYS A 317 -17.80 12.64 0.07
N ILE A 318 -16.61 13.01 0.53
CA ILE A 318 -16.41 13.95 1.62
C ILE A 318 -15.58 15.13 1.12
N ASP A 319 -16.03 16.35 1.39
CA ASP A 319 -15.28 17.56 1.09
C ASP A 319 -14.01 17.64 1.96
N TRP A 320 -12.83 17.69 1.33
CA TRP A 320 -11.53 17.70 2.02
C TRP A 320 -11.36 18.89 2.97
N LYS A 321 -11.94 20.04 2.63
CA LYS A 321 -11.76 21.27 3.39
C LYS A 321 -12.61 21.26 4.66
N THR A 322 -13.85 20.80 4.54
CA THR A 322 -14.87 20.95 5.58
C THR A 322 -15.19 19.66 6.35
N GLY A 323 -14.91 18.49 5.76
CA GLY A 323 -15.31 17.19 6.32
C GLY A 323 -16.80 16.86 6.08
N GLU A 324 -17.52 17.67 5.32
CA GLU A 324 -18.94 17.49 4.99
C GLU A 324 -19.12 16.31 4.01
N ASN A 325 -20.10 15.44 4.28
CA ASN A 325 -20.54 14.44 3.32
C ASN A 325 -21.29 15.12 2.17
N LYS A 326 -20.74 15.07 0.94
CA LYS A 326 -21.44 15.54 -0.26
C LYS A 326 -22.50 14.57 -0.73
N TYR A 327 -22.23 13.28 -0.62
CA TYR A 327 -23.25 12.23 -0.77
C TYR A 327 -22.89 10.99 0.04
N ALA A 328 -23.90 10.14 0.21
CA ALA A 328 -23.79 8.74 0.62
C ALA A 328 -24.62 7.88 -0.34
N SER A 329 -24.13 6.70 -0.75
CA SER A 329 -24.88 5.77 -1.61
C SER A 329 -24.78 4.34 -1.09
N SER A 330 -25.91 3.64 -1.14
CA SER A 330 -26.02 2.20 -0.84
C SER A 330 -26.11 1.35 -2.11
N ASP A 331 -25.88 1.93 -3.29
CA ASP A 331 -26.12 1.26 -4.59
C ASP A 331 -25.06 0.19 -4.92
N PHE A 332 -24.00 0.11 -4.11
CA PHE A 332 -22.88 -0.79 -4.29
C PHE A 332 -22.32 -1.27 -2.95
N GLY A 333 -21.83 -2.51 -2.90
CA GLY A 333 -21.27 -3.07 -1.67
C GLY A 333 -19.98 -2.36 -1.24
N LYS A 334 -19.74 -2.28 0.07
CA LYS A 334 -18.47 -1.75 0.62
C LYS A 334 -17.27 -2.54 0.10
N GLY A 335 -16.11 -1.89 0.06
CA GLY A 335 -14.87 -2.56 -0.32
C GLY A 335 -13.74 -1.60 -0.63
N VAL A 336 -12.85 -2.04 -1.51
CA VAL A 336 -11.63 -1.32 -1.88
C VAL A 336 -11.92 -0.24 -2.93
N VAL A 337 -11.21 0.89 -2.82
CA VAL A 337 -11.19 1.92 -3.86
C VAL A 337 -9.78 2.24 -4.32
N VAL A 338 -9.62 2.31 -5.64
CA VAL A 338 -8.50 2.96 -6.33
C VAL A 338 -9.04 3.89 -7.41
N ALA A 339 -8.23 4.80 -7.93
CA ALA A 339 -8.64 5.76 -8.94
C ALA A 339 -7.60 5.91 -10.04
N ALA A 340 -8.07 6.27 -11.22
CA ALA A 340 -7.25 6.70 -12.35
C ALA A 340 -8.11 7.50 -13.32
N ASP A 341 -7.53 8.50 -13.96
CA ASP A 341 -8.17 9.22 -15.07
C ASP A 341 -9.59 9.75 -14.73
N GLY A 342 -9.77 10.36 -13.55
CA GLY A 342 -11.08 10.90 -13.11
C GLY A 342 -12.14 9.84 -12.77
N MET A 343 -11.77 8.55 -12.74
CA MET A 343 -12.67 7.44 -12.43
C MET A 343 -12.23 6.74 -11.14
N LEU A 344 -13.21 6.30 -10.36
CA LEU A 344 -13.02 5.37 -9.24
C LEU A 344 -13.27 3.94 -9.74
N PHE A 345 -12.45 3.02 -9.27
CA PHE A 345 -12.59 1.58 -9.45
C PHE A 345 -12.89 1.00 -8.07
N CYS A 346 -14.16 0.70 -7.85
CA CYS A 346 -14.73 0.26 -6.58
C CYS A 346 -14.84 -1.27 -6.59
N TYR A 347 -14.06 -1.98 -5.78
CA TYR A 347 -14.09 -3.44 -5.68
C TYR A 347 -14.75 -3.87 -4.38
N SER A 348 -15.97 -4.38 -4.47
CA SER A 348 -16.79 -4.75 -3.32
C SER A 348 -16.36 -6.09 -2.69
N GLU A 349 -16.62 -6.23 -1.39
CA GLU A 349 -16.45 -7.49 -0.66
C GLU A 349 -17.38 -8.62 -1.17
N ASN A 350 -18.37 -8.29 -2.01
CA ASN A 350 -19.29 -9.25 -2.65
C ASN A 350 -18.79 -9.75 -4.02
N GLY A 351 -17.61 -9.31 -4.46
CA GLY A 351 -17.01 -9.77 -5.72
C GLY A 351 -17.45 -9.02 -6.96
N GLU A 352 -18.11 -7.88 -6.83
CA GLU A 352 -18.37 -6.97 -7.95
C GLU A 352 -17.32 -5.85 -8.01
N ILE A 353 -16.98 -5.41 -9.22
CA ILE A 353 -16.23 -4.16 -9.46
C ILE A 353 -17.13 -3.18 -10.20
N ALA A 354 -17.18 -1.94 -9.74
CA ALA A 354 -17.84 -0.83 -10.42
C ALA A 354 -16.84 0.22 -10.88
N LEU A 355 -17.07 0.76 -12.09
CA LEU A 355 -16.47 1.99 -12.57
C LEU A 355 -17.40 3.14 -12.18
N VAL A 356 -16.90 4.12 -11.44
CA VAL A 356 -17.70 5.22 -10.90
C VAL A 356 -17.06 6.55 -11.26
N GLU A 357 -17.87 7.51 -11.70
CA GLU A 357 -17.38 8.86 -11.97
C GLU A 357 -16.97 9.54 -10.64
N ALA A 358 -15.74 10.06 -10.58
CA ALA A 358 -15.28 10.77 -9.39
C ALA A 358 -15.74 12.23 -9.44
N ASN A 359 -16.99 12.47 -9.04
CA ASN A 359 -17.52 13.83 -8.83
C ASN A 359 -18.19 13.92 -7.47
N SER A 360 -18.54 15.14 -7.03
CA SER A 360 -19.15 15.36 -5.71
C SER A 360 -20.68 15.37 -5.74
N ALA A 361 -21.30 15.23 -6.91
CA ALA A 361 -22.75 15.35 -7.06
C ALA A 361 -23.48 14.04 -6.72
N ALA A 362 -22.95 12.88 -7.15
CA ALA A 362 -23.57 11.59 -6.91
C ALA A 362 -22.60 10.42 -7.10
N PHE A 363 -22.91 9.28 -6.48
CA PHE A 363 -22.25 8.01 -6.75
C PHE A 363 -22.74 7.40 -8.06
N LYS A 364 -22.20 7.88 -9.19
CA LYS A 364 -22.68 7.52 -10.53
C LYS A 364 -21.87 6.37 -11.12
N ILE A 365 -22.50 5.19 -11.16
CA ILE A 365 -21.89 3.99 -11.74
C ILE A 365 -22.01 4.01 -13.27
N LEU A 366 -20.86 3.89 -13.94
CA LEU A 366 -20.69 3.88 -15.40
C LEU A 366 -20.25 2.50 -15.92
N GLY A 367 -20.30 1.47 -15.10
CA GLY A 367 -19.87 0.13 -15.48
C GLY A 367 -19.84 -0.79 -14.30
N ARG A 368 -20.16 -2.07 -14.51
CA ARG A 368 -20.02 -3.11 -13.51
C ARG A 368 -19.46 -4.39 -14.14
N MET A 369 -18.77 -5.18 -13.35
CA MET A 369 -18.44 -6.57 -13.69
C MET A 369 -18.36 -7.40 -12.42
N LYS A 370 -18.51 -8.72 -12.56
CA LYS A 370 -18.36 -9.67 -11.47
C LYS A 370 -17.04 -10.42 -11.59
N ILE A 371 -16.33 -10.54 -10.48
CA ILE A 371 -15.17 -11.42 -10.35
C ILE A 371 -15.67 -12.84 -10.08
N THR A 372 -15.38 -13.74 -11.01
CA THR A 372 -15.89 -15.13 -11.00
C THR A 372 -14.81 -16.17 -10.76
N LEU A 373 -13.54 -15.77 -10.74
CA LEU A 373 -12.38 -16.64 -10.51
C LEU A 373 -11.73 -16.33 -9.16
N GLY A 374 -10.98 -17.28 -8.62
CA GLY A 374 -10.35 -17.18 -7.31
C GLY A 374 -11.23 -17.69 -6.17
N SER A 375 -10.74 -17.53 -4.94
CA SER A 375 -11.41 -18.02 -3.73
C SER A 375 -11.39 -16.99 -2.59
N ASP A 376 -12.25 -17.24 -1.61
CA ASP A 376 -12.28 -16.57 -0.31
C ASP A 376 -12.65 -15.08 -0.36
N GLN A 377 -11.89 -14.21 0.33
CA GLN A 377 -12.29 -12.81 0.52
C GLN A 377 -11.75 -11.90 -0.59
N HIS A 378 -12.60 -10.97 -1.04
CA HIS A 378 -12.29 -9.92 -2.01
C HIS A 378 -11.58 -8.72 -1.36
N TRP A 379 -10.45 -8.95 -0.68
CA TRP A 379 -9.75 -7.90 0.08
C TRP A 379 -8.52 -7.32 -0.63
N ALA A 380 -8.03 -7.96 -1.69
CA ALA A 380 -6.88 -7.47 -2.43
C ALA A 380 -7.18 -6.15 -3.14
N HIS A 381 -6.22 -5.22 -3.09
CA HIS A 381 -6.36 -3.92 -3.74
C HIS A 381 -6.04 -4.04 -5.24
N PRO A 382 -6.94 -3.61 -6.14
CA PRO A 382 -6.65 -3.63 -7.58
C PRO A 382 -5.48 -2.72 -7.92
N VAL A 383 -4.76 -3.04 -9.00
CA VAL A 383 -3.65 -2.23 -9.51
C VAL A 383 -3.94 -1.85 -10.95
N ILE A 384 -3.65 -0.61 -11.32
CA ILE A 384 -3.84 -0.11 -12.67
C ILE A 384 -2.48 0.23 -13.27
N LYS A 385 -2.17 -0.34 -14.44
CA LYS A 385 -0.91 -0.07 -15.16
C LYS A 385 -1.09 -0.33 -16.65
N ASN A 386 -0.59 0.57 -17.49
CA ASN A 386 -0.58 0.44 -18.96
C ASN A 386 -1.96 0.14 -19.56
N GLY A 387 -3.01 0.81 -19.08
CA GLY A 387 -4.39 0.55 -19.53
C GLY A 387 -4.96 -0.82 -19.13
N ILE A 388 -4.37 -1.49 -18.14
CA ILE A 388 -4.83 -2.79 -17.62
C ILE A 388 -5.19 -2.65 -16.14
N LEU A 389 -6.36 -3.17 -15.77
CA LEU A 389 -6.80 -3.37 -14.39
C LEU A 389 -6.42 -4.78 -13.95
N TYR A 390 -5.55 -4.87 -12.96
CA TYR A 390 -5.13 -6.12 -12.34
C TYR A 390 -5.90 -6.35 -11.04
N VAL A 391 -6.58 -7.48 -10.94
CA VAL A 391 -7.44 -7.82 -9.80
C VAL A 391 -7.01 -9.18 -9.28
N ARG A 392 -6.67 -9.25 -7.99
CA ARG A 392 -6.48 -10.51 -7.30
C ARG A 392 -7.72 -10.92 -6.53
N HIS A 393 -8.02 -12.20 -6.53
CA HIS A 393 -8.98 -12.83 -5.63
C HIS A 393 -8.42 -14.18 -5.19
N GLY A 394 -8.08 -14.31 -3.91
CA GLY A 394 -7.43 -15.50 -3.36
C GLY A 394 -6.18 -15.91 -4.15
N ASP A 395 -6.25 -17.09 -4.75
CA ASP A 395 -5.16 -17.74 -5.50
C ASP A 395 -5.02 -17.29 -6.96
N THR A 396 -5.87 -16.38 -7.42
CA THR A 396 -5.95 -16.02 -8.84
C THR A 396 -5.71 -14.52 -9.06
N LEU A 397 -4.84 -14.19 -10.02
CA LEU A 397 -4.67 -12.84 -10.56
C LEU A 397 -5.31 -12.75 -11.95
N MET A 398 -6.08 -11.71 -12.21
CA MET A 398 -6.75 -11.43 -13.47
C MET A 398 -6.32 -10.08 -14.02
N ALA A 399 -6.18 -9.98 -15.35
CA ALA A 399 -5.87 -8.75 -16.05
C ALA A 399 -7.01 -8.38 -17.00
N TYR A 400 -7.54 -7.17 -16.88
CA TYR A 400 -8.65 -6.67 -17.69
C TYR A 400 -8.22 -5.44 -18.49
N LYS A 401 -8.51 -5.42 -19.79
CA LYS A 401 -8.21 -4.29 -20.68
C LYS A 401 -9.21 -3.15 -20.44
N ILE A 402 -8.74 -2.02 -19.95
CA ILE A 402 -9.55 -0.83 -19.62
C ILE A 402 -9.20 0.41 -20.46
N LYS A 403 -8.45 0.21 -21.55
CA LYS A 403 -8.06 1.24 -22.52
C LYS A 403 -8.39 0.81 -23.94
#